data_AF-A0A8J3K4G4-F1
#
_entry.id   AF-A0A8J3K4G4-F1
#
_cell.length_a   1.000
_cell.length_b   1.000
_cell.length_c   1.000
_cell.angle_alpha   90.00
_cell.angle_beta   90.00
_cell.angle_gamma   90.00
#
_symmetry.space_group_name_H-M   'P 1'
#
loop_
_entity.id
_entity.type
_entity.pdbx_description
1 polymer ?
#
loop_
_entity_poly.entity_id
_entity_poly.type
_entity_poly.pdbx_seq_one_letter_code
_entity_poly.pdbx_strand_id
1 'polypeptide(L)'
;MALIVSVLALVVTALTLQDQRRVNELQTELNNFERQRQLRIYASRVSTWIQVGDDASSVRPRGLDILVSNRSPVPVRSVTPFLPLIGDDGVAGVRGVDVGDIPPCAEVTFRVFARSPQSIQRKEQSASFGVYVVFAETTNVWALTSHGLDLTRAELNPADTTGALGYIRGSQEPLADCGEGA
;
A
#
# COMPACT_ATOMS: atom_id res chain seq x y z
N MET A 1 59.97 -23.56 6.80
CA MET A 1 59.30 -22.67 5.83
C MET A 1 57.78 -22.84 5.80
N ALA A 2 57.23 -24.06 5.85
CA ALA A 2 55.77 -24.29 5.82
C ALA A 2 54.97 -23.54 6.91
N LEU A 3 55.51 -23.41 8.13
CA LEU A 3 54.89 -22.71 9.25
C LEU A 3 54.73 -21.18 9.05
N ILE A 4 55.61 -20.56 8.27
CA ILE A 4 55.56 -19.11 8.01
C ILE A 4 54.50 -18.82 6.95
N VAL A 5 54.39 -19.69 5.95
CA VAL A 5 53.39 -19.60 4.87
C VAL A 5 51.98 -19.79 5.42
N SER A 6 51.77 -20.70 6.37
CA SER A 6 50.45 -20.92 6.98
C SER A 6 50.00 -19.74 7.87
N VAL A 7 50.90 -19.10 8.61
CA VAL A 7 50.58 -17.90 9.41
C VAL A 7 50.23 -16.71 8.50
N LEU A 8 51.00 -16.49 7.43
CA LEU A 8 50.70 -15.45 6.44
C LEU A 8 49.34 -15.68 5.75
N ALA A 9 49.05 -16.93 5.37
CA ALA A 9 47.75 -17.28 4.80
C ALA A 9 46.61 -17.01 5.79
N LEU A 10 46.78 -17.32 7.08
CA LEU A 10 45.77 -17.12 8.11
C LEU A 10 45.49 -15.62 8.37
N VAL A 11 46.51 -14.77 8.32
CA VAL A 11 46.37 -13.30 8.43
C VAL A 11 45.61 -12.74 7.22
N VAL A 12 45.95 -13.16 5.99
CA VAL A 12 45.24 -12.71 4.78
C VAL A 12 43.78 -13.19 4.80
N THR A 13 43.52 -14.41 5.25
CA THR A 13 42.15 -14.93 5.39
C THR A 13 41.36 -14.16 6.46
N ALA A 14 42.00 -13.78 7.57
CA ALA A 14 41.35 -12.99 8.61
C ALA A 14 41.02 -11.55 8.14
N LEU A 15 41.94 -10.92 7.39
CA LEU A 15 41.73 -9.58 6.82
C LEU A 15 40.59 -9.58 5.79
N THR A 16 40.55 -10.58 4.90
CA THR A 16 39.49 -10.71 3.89
C THR A 16 38.12 -11.00 4.52
N LEU A 17 38.07 -11.76 5.62
CA LEU A 17 36.83 -12.00 6.38
C LEU A 17 36.27 -10.73 7.04
N GLN A 18 37.14 -9.85 7.54
CA GLN A 18 36.72 -8.54 8.07
C GLN A 18 36.18 -7.63 6.96
N ASP A 19 36.84 -7.62 5.80
CA ASP A 19 36.41 -6.81 4.66
C ASP A 19 35.06 -7.28 4.11
N GLN A 20 34.83 -8.59 4.01
CA GLN A 20 33.55 -9.14 3.58
C GLN A 20 32.39 -8.79 4.52
N ARG A 21 32.62 -8.75 5.84
CA ARG A 21 31.59 -8.33 6.80
C ARG A 21 31.25 -6.85 6.63
N ARG A 22 32.26 -6.00 6.50
CA ARG A 22 32.08 -4.56 6.31
C ARG A 22 31.34 -4.22 5.01
N VAL A 23 31.63 -4.93 3.92
CA VAL A 23 30.93 -4.74 2.65
C VAL A 23 29.46 -5.15 2.76
N ASN A 24 29.15 -6.27 3.42
CA ASN A 24 27.76 -6.69 3.62
C ASN A 24 26.97 -5.71 4.51
N GLU A 25 27.59 -5.18 5.56
CA GLU A 25 26.98 -4.15 6.42
C GLU A 25 26.66 -2.88 5.61
N LEU A 26 27.63 -2.38 4.84
CA LEU A 26 27.46 -1.19 3.99
C LEU A 26 26.39 -1.40 2.91
N GLN A 27 26.34 -2.57 2.28
CA GLN A 27 25.29 -2.89 1.30
C GLN A 27 23.90 -2.92 1.95
N THR A 28 23.81 -3.40 3.19
CA THR A 28 22.54 -3.44 3.93
C THR A 28 22.07 -2.04 4.31
N GLU A 29 22.99 -1.18 4.78
CA GLU A 29 22.70 0.22 5.09
C GLU A 29 22.26 1.01 3.85
N LEU A 30 22.96 0.86 2.72
CA LEU A 30 22.61 1.51 1.45
C LEU A 30 21.22 1.08 0.96
N ASN A 31 20.93 -0.23 1.00
CA ASN A 31 19.61 -0.74 0.61
C ASN A 31 18.50 -0.18 1.52
N ASN A 32 18.75 -0.07 2.83
CA ASN A 32 17.79 0.51 3.76
C ASN A 32 17.58 2.01 3.51
N PHE A 33 18.64 2.75 3.21
CA PHE A 33 18.55 4.19 2.94
C PHE A 33 17.79 4.48 1.64
N GLU A 34 18.09 3.77 0.56
CA GLU A 34 17.35 3.90 -0.71
C GLU A 34 15.87 3.52 -0.52
N ARG A 35 15.58 2.45 0.23
CA ARG A 35 14.20 2.06 0.55
C ARG A 35 13.47 3.17 1.32
N GLN A 36 14.10 3.77 2.33
CA GLN A 36 13.49 4.86 3.09
C GLN A 36 13.26 6.11 2.23
N ARG A 37 14.18 6.44 1.34
CA ARG A 37 14.04 7.55 0.39
C ARG A 37 12.88 7.32 -0.57
N GLN A 38 12.77 6.12 -1.14
CA GLN A 38 11.66 5.72 -2.00
C GLN A 38 10.33 5.83 -1.24
N LEU A 39 10.24 5.26 -0.03
CA LEU A 39 9.05 5.35 0.81
C LEU A 39 8.61 6.80 1.06
N ARG A 40 9.55 7.70 1.32
CA ARG A 40 9.25 9.12 1.56
C ARG A 40 8.72 9.82 0.30
N ILE A 41 9.36 9.60 -0.85
CA ILE A 41 8.94 10.19 -2.13
C ILE A 41 7.57 9.64 -2.55
N TYR A 42 7.29 8.36 -2.30
CA TYR A 42 6.00 7.77 -2.65
C TYR A 42 4.88 8.15 -1.70
N ALA A 43 5.16 8.21 -0.40
CA ALA A 43 4.20 8.71 0.59
C ALA A 43 3.81 10.18 0.33
N SER A 44 4.68 10.98 -0.30
CA SER A 44 4.33 12.34 -0.70
C SER A 44 3.52 12.43 -2.01
N ARG A 45 3.47 11.35 -2.81
CA ARG A 45 2.81 11.33 -4.13
C ARG A 45 1.41 10.72 -4.12
N VAL A 46 1.15 9.74 -3.27
CA VAL A 46 -0.16 9.09 -3.18
C VAL A 46 -0.71 9.29 -1.78
N SER A 47 -1.88 9.91 -1.67
CA SER A 47 -2.62 10.03 -0.41
C SER A 47 -4.00 9.41 -0.53
N THR A 48 -4.52 8.90 0.58
CA THR A 48 -5.87 8.36 0.66
C THR A 48 -6.57 8.91 1.89
N TRP A 49 -7.82 9.30 1.70
CA TRP A 49 -8.72 9.76 2.76
C TRP A 49 -9.97 8.90 2.74
N ILE A 50 -10.48 8.56 3.92
CA ILE A 50 -11.66 7.71 4.06
C ILE A 50 -12.68 8.46 4.89
N GLN A 51 -13.89 8.59 4.35
CA GLN A 51 -15.03 9.20 5.00
C GLN A 51 -16.18 8.20 5.05
N VAL A 52 -16.92 8.18 6.16
CA VAL A 52 -18.11 7.34 6.27
C VAL A 52 -19.25 7.97 5.48
N GLY A 53 -19.77 7.22 4.51
CA GLY A 53 -20.96 7.60 3.76
C GLY A 53 -22.22 7.01 4.40
N ASP A 54 -22.79 7.71 5.37
CA ASP A 54 -24.00 7.25 6.08
C ASP A 54 -25.32 7.49 5.33
N ASP A 55 -25.28 8.35 4.31
CA ASP A 55 -26.39 8.64 3.43
C ASP A 55 -26.69 7.44 2.52
N ALA A 56 -27.76 6.71 2.86
CA ALA A 56 -28.36 5.70 2.00
C ALA A 56 -29.47 6.34 1.16
N SER A 57 -29.40 6.21 -0.15
CA SER A 57 -30.53 6.47 -1.06
C SER A 57 -30.78 5.25 -1.94
N SER A 58 -31.90 5.24 -2.67
CA SER A 58 -32.21 4.19 -3.66
C SER A 58 -31.15 4.05 -4.75
N VAL A 59 -30.32 5.08 -4.97
CA VAL A 59 -29.27 5.13 -5.99
C VAL A 59 -27.87 5.01 -5.37
N ARG A 60 -27.71 5.32 -4.08
CA ARG A 60 -26.41 5.32 -3.39
C ARG A 60 -26.50 4.47 -2.11
N PRO A 61 -25.98 3.24 -2.11
CA PRO A 61 -25.97 2.40 -0.92
C PRO A 61 -25.11 3.02 0.18
N ARG A 62 -25.37 2.61 1.43
CA ARG A 62 -24.49 2.89 2.56
C ARG A 62 -23.12 2.26 2.34
N GLY A 63 -22.07 3.00 2.65
CA GLY A 63 -20.71 2.55 2.38
C GLY A 63 -19.65 3.46 2.97
N LEU A 64 -18.43 3.32 2.48
CA LEU A 64 -17.32 4.21 2.75
C LEU A 64 -16.98 4.98 1.47
N ASP A 65 -16.87 6.30 1.59
CA ASP A 65 -16.31 7.14 0.55
C ASP A 65 -14.79 7.16 0.72
N ILE A 66 -14.07 6.64 -0.27
CA ILE A 66 -12.62 6.56 -0.33
C ILE A 66 -12.16 7.53 -1.41
N LEU A 67 -11.38 8.51 -1.01
CA LEU A 67 -10.79 9.51 -1.88
C LEU A 67 -9.31 9.19 -2.03
N VAL A 68 -8.87 9.00 -3.27
CA VAL A 68 -7.49 8.68 -3.61
C VAL A 68 -6.93 9.79 -4.47
N SER A 69 -5.88 10.45 -3.98
CA SER A 69 -5.20 11.54 -4.66
C SER A 69 -3.87 11.04 -5.22
N ASN A 70 -3.71 11.11 -6.53
CA ASN A 70 -2.46 10.83 -7.22
C ASN A 70 -1.78 12.14 -7.63
N ARG A 71 -0.77 12.56 -6.85
CA ARG A 71 0.10 13.71 -7.14
C ARG A 71 1.34 13.31 -7.94
N SER A 72 1.31 12.18 -8.63
CA SER A 72 2.40 11.74 -9.51
C SER A 72 2.06 12.03 -10.97
N PRO A 73 3.06 12.34 -11.83
CA PRO A 73 2.86 12.46 -13.27
C PRO A 73 2.63 11.10 -13.97
N VAL A 74 2.69 10.00 -13.23
CA VAL A 74 2.39 8.64 -13.73
C VAL A 74 1.08 8.12 -13.13
N PRO A 75 0.32 7.28 -13.86
CA PRO A 75 -0.90 6.69 -13.34
C PRO A 75 -0.59 5.69 -12.23
N VAL A 76 -1.45 5.66 -11.21
CA VAL A 76 -1.44 4.63 -10.17
C VAL A 76 -2.38 3.52 -10.61
N ARG A 77 -1.88 2.29 -10.72
CA ARG A 77 -2.60 1.19 -11.35
C ARG A 77 -3.24 0.24 -10.35
N SER A 78 -4.31 -0.43 -10.76
CA SER A 78 -4.94 -1.53 -10.01
C SER A 78 -5.24 -1.17 -8.55
N VAL A 79 -5.85 -0.01 -8.34
CA VAL A 79 -6.16 0.47 -7.00
C VAL A 79 -7.23 -0.43 -6.40
N THR A 80 -6.88 -1.04 -5.27
CA THR A 80 -7.72 -2.03 -4.59
C THR A 80 -7.85 -1.64 -3.12
N PRO A 81 -8.94 -0.96 -2.71
CA PRO A 81 -9.29 -0.80 -1.30
C PRO A 81 -9.66 -2.14 -0.67
N PHE A 82 -9.08 -2.43 0.49
CA PHE A 82 -9.41 -3.58 1.33
C PHE A 82 -10.19 -3.16 2.56
N LEU A 83 -11.31 -3.83 2.81
CA LEU A 83 -12.21 -3.53 3.91
C LEU A 83 -12.45 -4.75 4.79
N PRO A 84 -12.51 -4.58 6.12
CA PRO A 84 -13.00 -5.62 7.01
C PRO A 84 -14.53 -5.73 6.86
N LEU A 85 -14.99 -6.95 6.58
CA LEU A 85 -16.38 -7.32 6.43
C LEU A 85 -16.78 -8.29 7.54
N ILE A 86 -18.03 -8.24 7.94
CA ILE A 86 -18.66 -9.19 8.84
C ILE A 86 -19.95 -9.71 8.21
N GLY A 87 -20.06 -11.05 8.12
CA GLY A 87 -21.26 -11.72 7.66
C GLY A 87 -22.33 -11.84 8.76
N ASP A 88 -23.55 -12.19 8.36
CA ASP A 88 -24.65 -12.48 9.29
C ASP A 88 -24.35 -13.66 10.24
N ASP A 89 -23.45 -14.56 9.84
CA ASP A 89 -22.91 -15.65 10.66
C ASP A 89 -21.87 -15.19 11.70
N GLY A 90 -21.55 -13.90 11.72
CA GLY A 90 -20.54 -13.30 12.60
C GLY A 90 -19.11 -13.53 12.15
N VAL A 91 -18.88 -14.18 11.01
CA VAL A 91 -17.54 -14.43 10.48
C VAL A 91 -16.98 -13.13 9.90
N ALA A 92 -15.84 -12.69 10.44
CA ALA A 92 -15.12 -11.52 9.95
C ALA A 92 -14.05 -11.91 8.92
N GLY A 93 -13.88 -11.10 7.89
CA GLY A 93 -12.84 -11.29 6.88
C GLY A 93 -12.49 -9.98 6.17
N VAL A 94 -11.26 -9.88 5.67
CA VAL A 94 -10.85 -8.73 4.84
C VAL A 94 -11.03 -9.08 3.37
N ARG A 95 -11.60 -8.15 2.60
CA ARG A 95 -11.83 -8.31 1.15
C ARG A 95 -11.44 -7.06 0.40
N GLY A 96 -10.87 -7.23 -0.79
CA GLY A 96 -10.48 -6.15 -1.68
C GLY A 96 -11.38 -6.05 -2.90
N VAL A 97 -11.70 -4.83 -3.33
CA VAL A 97 -12.40 -4.56 -4.60
C VAL A 97 -11.52 -3.73 -5.50
N ASP A 98 -11.26 -4.18 -6.73
CA ASP A 98 -10.49 -3.41 -7.71
C ASP A 98 -11.36 -2.26 -8.24
N VAL A 99 -10.92 -1.02 -8.01
CA VAL A 99 -11.58 0.20 -8.47
C VAL A 99 -10.95 0.77 -9.75
N GLY A 100 -9.90 0.12 -10.25
CA GLY A 100 -9.19 0.46 -11.47
C GLY A 100 -8.04 1.46 -11.25
N ASP A 101 -7.68 2.14 -12.34
CA ASP A 101 -6.53 3.05 -12.36
C ASP A 101 -6.92 4.48 -11.98
N ILE A 102 -5.99 5.15 -11.28
CA ILE A 102 -6.06 6.58 -10.97
C ILE A 102 -5.18 7.34 -11.96
N PRO A 103 -5.75 8.26 -12.75
CA PRO A 103 -4.98 9.07 -13.68
C PRO A 103 -3.86 9.86 -13.00
N PRO A 104 -2.83 10.28 -13.75
CA PRO A 104 -1.84 11.25 -13.27
C PRO A 104 -2.51 12.52 -12.76
N CYS A 105 -1.96 13.11 -11.70
CA CYS A 105 -2.36 14.42 -11.19
C CYS A 105 -3.88 14.56 -10.98
N ALA A 106 -4.51 13.54 -10.42
CA ALA A 106 -5.95 13.51 -10.26
C ALA A 106 -6.32 12.97 -8.89
N GLU A 107 -7.45 13.46 -8.40
CA GLU A 107 -8.14 12.94 -7.25
C GLU A 107 -9.41 12.25 -7.71
N VAL A 108 -9.63 11.03 -7.23
CA VAL A 108 -10.82 10.25 -7.57
C VAL A 108 -11.48 9.77 -6.29
N THR A 109 -12.78 9.99 -6.20
CA THR A 109 -13.59 9.50 -5.09
C THR A 109 -14.32 8.23 -5.52
N PHE A 110 -14.34 7.22 -4.67
CA PHE A 110 -15.08 5.98 -4.84
C PHE A 110 -15.96 5.76 -3.62
N ARG A 111 -17.21 5.34 -3.82
CA ARG A 111 -17.98 4.76 -2.73
C ARG A 111 -17.88 3.25 -2.78
N VAL A 112 -17.29 2.64 -1.76
CA VAL A 112 -17.23 1.19 -1.60
C VAL A 112 -18.30 0.75 -0.61
N PHE A 113 -19.05 -0.29 -0.94
CA PHE A 113 -20.15 -0.81 -0.13
C PHE A 113 -20.11 -2.34 -0.08
N ALA A 114 -20.60 -2.90 1.02
CA ALA A 114 -20.81 -4.34 1.14
C ALA A 114 -22.19 -4.73 0.58
N ARG A 115 -22.26 -5.89 -0.06
CA ARG A 115 -23.50 -6.52 -0.52
C ARG A 115 -23.98 -7.50 0.54
N SER A 116 -25.29 -7.52 0.79
CA SER A 116 -25.92 -8.52 1.65
C SER A 116 -25.54 -9.94 1.20
N PRO A 117 -25.24 -10.87 2.12
CA PRO A 117 -25.42 -10.78 3.59
C PRO A 117 -24.24 -10.17 4.35
N GLN A 118 -23.28 -9.53 3.69
CA GLN A 118 -22.12 -8.94 4.36
C GLN A 118 -22.34 -7.46 4.70
N SER A 119 -21.70 -7.01 5.77
CA SER A 119 -21.66 -5.61 6.18
C SER A 119 -20.23 -5.17 6.47
N ILE A 120 -19.94 -3.87 6.30
CA ILE A 120 -18.62 -3.32 6.60
C ILE A 120 -18.47 -3.25 8.12
N GLN A 121 -17.46 -3.92 8.66
CA GLN A 121 -17.16 -3.87 10.09
C GLN A 121 -16.56 -2.51 10.43
N ARG A 122 -17.36 -1.65 11.05
CA ARG A 122 -16.93 -0.32 11.50
C ARG A 122 -16.33 -0.43 12.90
N LYS A 123 -15.06 -0.08 13.06
CA LYS A 123 -14.48 0.17 14.38
C LYS A 123 -14.82 1.59 14.80
N GLU A 124 -15.66 1.75 15.82
CA GLU A 124 -16.23 3.03 16.30
C GLU A 124 -15.20 4.12 16.66
N GLN A 125 -13.90 3.81 16.75
CA GLN A 125 -12.87 4.74 17.25
C GLN A 125 -11.58 4.82 16.41
N SER A 126 -11.48 4.17 15.24
CA SER A 126 -10.26 4.24 14.45
C SER A 126 -10.41 5.19 13.27
N ALA A 127 -9.53 6.19 13.18
CA ALA A 127 -9.39 7.12 12.04
C ALA A 127 -9.14 6.41 10.68
N SER A 128 -8.91 5.09 10.69
CA SER A 128 -8.54 4.32 9.50
C SER A 128 -9.54 3.26 9.06
N PHE A 129 -10.63 2.98 9.80
CA PHE A 129 -11.58 1.88 9.53
C PHE A 129 -10.94 0.50 9.24
N GLY A 130 -9.64 0.31 9.55
CA GLY A 130 -8.87 -0.86 9.10
C GLY A 130 -8.74 -0.97 7.57
N VAL A 131 -9.03 0.10 6.84
CA VAL A 131 -8.94 0.17 5.38
C VAL A 131 -7.52 0.51 4.98
N TYR A 132 -7.01 -0.25 4.02
CA TYR A 132 -5.77 0.06 3.33
C TYR A 132 -6.01 -0.06 1.82
N VAL A 133 -5.22 0.67 1.06
CA VAL A 133 -5.32 0.70 -0.39
C VAL A 133 -4.06 0.07 -0.96
N VAL A 134 -4.24 -0.98 -1.75
CA VAL A 134 -3.15 -1.59 -2.51
C VAL A 134 -3.15 -1.00 -3.91
N PHE A 135 -1.98 -0.72 -4.45
CA PHE A 135 -1.83 -0.27 -5.84
C PHE A 135 -0.53 -0.78 -6.44
N ALA A 136 -0.53 -0.88 -7.76
CA ALA A 136 0.62 -1.26 -8.56
C ALA A 136 1.29 -0.03 -9.20
N GLU A 137 2.61 -0.06 -9.22
CA GLU A 137 3.44 0.95 -9.87
C GLU A 137 4.59 0.25 -10.59
N THR A 138 4.61 0.27 -11.93
CA THR A 138 5.61 -0.36 -12.83
C THR A 138 6.16 -1.74 -12.40
N THR A 139 7.01 -1.81 -11.38
CA THR A 139 7.65 -3.03 -10.86
C THR A 139 7.24 -3.41 -9.43
N ASN A 140 6.58 -2.52 -8.68
CA ASN A 140 6.27 -2.70 -7.27
C ASN A 140 4.76 -2.68 -6.99
N VAL A 141 4.38 -3.37 -5.91
CA VAL A 141 3.04 -3.30 -5.33
C VAL A 141 3.18 -2.69 -3.94
N TRP A 142 2.37 -1.66 -3.69
CA TRP A 142 2.41 -0.87 -2.47
C TRP A 142 1.09 -1.01 -1.73
N ALA A 143 1.13 -1.08 -0.40
CA ALA A 143 -0.04 -0.96 0.46
C ALA A 143 0.06 0.35 1.26
N LEU A 144 -0.88 1.26 1.02
CA LEU A 144 -1.06 2.46 1.83
C LEU A 144 -2.00 2.15 2.99
N THR A 145 -1.45 2.11 4.19
CA THR A 145 -2.18 1.93 5.45
C THR A 145 -2.27 3.24 6.21
N SER A 146 -3.02 3.26 7.32
CA SER A 146 -3.03 4.42 8.22
C SER A 146 -1.69 4.73 8.90
N HIS A 147 -0.75 3.78 8.87
CA HIS A 147 0.59 3.96 9.45
C HIS A 147 1.63 4.37 8.40
N GLY A 148 1.22 4.46 7.13
CA GLY A 148 2.09 4.82 6.02
C GLY A 148 2.10 3.76 4.92
N LEU A 149 3.08 3.89 4.04
CA LEU A 149 3.27 3.04 2.87
C LEU A 149 4.14 1.83 3.24
N ASP A 150 3.71 0.63 2.87
CA ASP A 150 4.50 -0.59 3.03
C ASP A 150 4.59 -1.37 1.71
N LEU A 151 5.75 -2.01 1.50
CA LEU A 151 6.01 -2.91 0.37
C LEU A 151 5.41 -4.27 0.72
N THR A 152 4.23 -4.55 0.20
CA THR A 152 3.61 -5.85 0.42
C THR A 152 4.00 -6.81 -0.69
N ARG A 153 4.80 -7.83 -0.33
CA ARG A 153 5.01 -9.02 -1.16
C ARG A 153 3.71 -9.79 -1.23
N ALA A 154 3.05 -9.80 -2.38
CA ALA A 154 2.19 -10.86 -2.93
C ALA A 154 1.03 -11.49 -2.09
N GLU A 155 0.94 -11.28 -0.79
CA GLU A 155 0.06 -12.02 0.13
C GLU A 155 -1.25 -11.30 0.46
N LEU A 156 -1.44 -10.07 -0.02
CA LEU A 156 -2.69 -9.32 0.16
C LEU A 156 -3.78 -9.65 -0.88
N ASN A 157 -3.66 -10.75 -1.61
CA ASN A 157 -4.67 -11.13 -2.59
C ASN A 157 -5.71 -12.07 -1.96
N PRO A 158 -6.81 -11.50 -1.47
CA PRO A 158 -8.07 -11.99 -1.98
C PRO A 158 -8.80 -10.82 -2.66
N ALA A 159 -8.61 -10.70 -3.97
CA ALA A 159 -9.65 -10.16 -4.83
C ALA A 159 -10.99 -10.76 -4.37
N ASP A 160 -12.02 -9.93 -4.27
CA ASP A 160 -13.35 -10.36 -3.83
C ASP A 160 -14.00 -11.29 -4.87
N THR A 161 -13.59 -12.56 -4.84
CA THR A 161 -14.10 -13.65 -5.68
C THR A 161 -15.58 -13.93 -5.43
N THR A 162 -16.09 -13.50 -4.27
CA THR A 162 -17.48 -13.66 -3.86
C THR A 162 -18.40 -12.53 -4.32
N GLY A 163 -17.85 -11.42 -4.85
CA GLY A 163 -18.64 -10.24 -5.23
C GLY A 163 -19.36 -9.58 -4.04
N ALA A 164 -18.86 -9.78 -2.82
CA ALA A 164 -19.43 -9.24 -1.60
C ALA A 164 -19.19 -7.73 -1.42
N LEU A 165 -18.27 -7.15 -2.18
CA LEU A 165 -18.05 -5.72 -2.30
C LEU A 165 -18.54 -5.22 -3.65
N GLY A 166 -19.07 -4.00 -3.63
CA GLY A 166 -19.30 -3.22 -4.83
C GLY A 166 -18.69 -1.84 -4.67
N TYR A 167 -18.49 -1.16 -5.78
CA TYR A 167 -18.08 0.23 -5.76
C TYR A 167 -18.85 1.06 -6.79
N ILE A 168 -18.99 2.35 -6.48
CA ILE A 168 -19.49 3.37 -7.39
C ILE A 168 -18.37 4.40 -7.51
N ARG A 169 -17.91 4.65 -8.75
CA ARG A 169 -16.99 5.74 -9.01
C ARG A 169 -17.75 7.07 -8.89
N GLY A 170 -17.25 7.94 -8.02
CA GLY A 170 -17.77 9.28 -7.79
C GLY A 170 -17.11 10.30 -8.73
N SER A 171 -16.75 11.46 -8.18
CA SER A 171 -16.08 12.52 -8.91
C SER A 171 -14.61 12.18 -9.22
N GLN A 172 -14.12 12.80 -10.28
CA GLN A 172 -12.71 12.89 -10.61
C GLN A 172 -12.38 14.37 -10.81
N GLU A 173 -11.38 14.86 -10.08
CA GLU A 173 -10.94 16.25 -10.14
C GLU A 173 -9.44 16.30 -10.45
N PRO A 174 -9.00 17.19 -11.35
CA PRO A 174 -7.58 17.41 -11.58
C PRO A 174 -6.95 18.09 -10.37
N LEU A 175 -5.76 17.64 -9.99
CA LEU A 175 -4.95 18.28 -8.96
C LEU A 175 -4.08 19.36 -9.60
N ALA A 176 -4.08 20.55 -8.99
CA ALA A 176 -3.29 21.69 -9.46
C ALA A 176 -1.77 21.50 -9.25
N ASP A 177 -1.38 20.65 -8.30
CA ASP A 177 0.02 20.35 -7.97
C ASP A 177 0.30 18.85 -8.17
N CYS A 178 1.13 18.56 -9.18
CA CYS A 178 1.62 17.24 -9.54
C CYS A 178 2.89 16.83 -8.78
N GLY A 179 3.15 17.42 -7.60
CA GLY A 179 4.31 17.09 -6.78
C GLY A 179 5.64 17.60 -7.35
N GLU A 180 5.60 18.61 -8.21
CA GLU A 180 6.80 19.31 -8.73
C GLU A 180 7.24 20.48 -7.82
N GLY A 181 6.45 20.81 -6.79
CA GLY A 181 6.71 21.95 -5.89
C GLY A 181 7.49 21.66 -4.61
N ALA A 182 8.24 20.55 -4.51
CA ALA A 182 9.01 20.19 -3.31
C ALA A 182 10.42 20.81 -3.28
#